data_AF-A0A6L7LK87-F1
#
_entry.id   AF-A0A6L7LK87-F1
#
_cell.length_a   1.000
_cell.length_b   1.000
_cell.length_c   1.000
_cell.angle_alpha   90.00
_cell.angle_beta   90.00
_cell.angle_gamma   90.00
#
_symmetry.space_group_name_H-M   'P 1'
#
loop_
_entity.id
_entity.type
_entity.pdbx_description
1 polymer ?
#
loop_
_entity_poly.entity_id
_entity_poly.type
_entity_poly.pdbx_seq_one_letter_code
_entity_poly.pdbx_strand_id
1 'polypeptide(L)'
;MNTNKYQSQLEALTGRYNGASLDSLVAVLCPILIPIHTLDKTILKLPRQTHYRASFSLKIVAENRSILQRGRTGKFVPAAYANGASPLWKEIAKGRIIKVDKSTNSVLGEIYTGGTRNQLAQSLVELQETDFIEIDQYGAAAKVLSGLAEYHLVEMAESAGYEVRRMPEDMARHLGRYRNFDFEFEKGGEVKRVEVKSLWGTNTTYARLIHSRTAKPKGPMRKWTKSQRDNYYPTSSCKFATQDIFAVSQFLRTGNIRDFAFARSLPDDECSYGLPRASHHREHVNQNPSCQIGDGTWFATIDEVWDLP
;
A
#
# COMPACT_ATOMS: atom_id res chain seq x y z
N MET A 1 2.17 -25.70 24.48
CA MET A 1 2.45 -24.30 24.09
C MET A 1 3.05 -23.60 25.28
N ASN A 2 4.12 -22.82 25.10
CA ASN A 2 4.92 -22.29 26.22
C ASN A 2 4.35 -20.93 26.69
N THR A 3 3.43 -20.97 27.66
CA THR A 3 2.69 -19.80 28.20
C THR A 3 3.61 -18.64 28.58
N ASN A 4 4.81 -18.93 29.10
CA ASN A 4 5.78 -17.90 29.51
C ASN A 4 6.33 -17.08 28.34
N LYS A 5 6.46 -17.65 27.13
CA LYS A 5 6.97 -16.93 25.96
C LYS A 5 5.97 -15.87 25.47
N TYR A 6 4.69 -16.25 25.36
CA TYR A 6 3.64 -15.33 24.92
C TYR A 6 3.42 -14.19 25.92
N GLN A 7 3.48 -14.49 27.21
CA GLN A 7 3.43 -13.48 28.28
C GLN A 7 4.57 -12.46 28.10
N SER A 8 5.81 -12.91 27.96
CA SER A 8 6.96 -12.00 27.78
C SER A 8 6.91 -11.18 26.50
N GLN A 9 6.38 -11.74 25.40
CA GLN A 9 6.23 -11.03 24.14
C GLN A 9 5.14 -9.97 24.23
N LEU A 10 4.04 -10.29 24.91
CA LEU A 10 2.97 -9.33 25.15
C LEU A 10 3.43 -8.19 26.06
N GLU A 11 4.20 -8.49 27.11
CA GLU A 11 4.81 -7.49 27.97
C GLU A 11 5.78 -6.59 27.19
N ALA A 12 6.59 -7.15 26.28
CA ALA A 12 7.45 -6.36 25.41
C ALA A 12 6.65 -5.45 24.45
N LEU A 13 5.56 -5.97 23.87
CA LEU A 13 4.68 -5.20 22.97
C LEU A 13 3.96 -4.05 23.71
N THR A 14 3.52 -4.29 24.94
CA THR A 14 2.68 -3.36 25.70
C THR A 14 3.47 -2.44 26.63
N GLY A 15 4.69 -2.80 27.02
CA GLY A 15 5.47 -2.12 28.06
C GLY A 15 5.74 -0.65 27.78
N ARG A 16 5.92 -0.27 26.50
CA ARG A 16 6.08 1.14 26.09
C ARG A 16 4.79 1.96 26.26
N TYR A 17 3.63 1.30 26.18
CA TYR A 17 2.31 1.95 26.11
C TYR A 17 1.56 1.90 27.44
N ASN A 18 2.27 1.68 28.55
CA ASN A 18 1.80 1.64 29.95
C ASN A 18 0.31 1.97 30.14
N GLY A 19 -0.53 0.93 30.27
CA GLY A 19 -1.98 1.05 30.39
C GLY A 19 -2.79 0.71 29.13
N ALA A 20 -2.14 0.47 27.99
CA ALA A 20 -2.81 -0.10 26.81
C ALA A 20 -3.33 -1.52 27.08
N SER A 21 -4.62 -1.75 26.85
CA SER A 21 -5.23 -3.08 26.93
C SER A 21 -5.06 -3.84 25.61
N LEU A 22 -5.20 -5.17 25.66
CA LEU A 22 -5.28 -6.00 24.45
C LEU A 22 -6.39 -5.54 23.51
N ASP A 23 -7.57 -5.21 24.04
CA ASP A 23 -8.69 -4.71 23.24
C ASP A 23 -8.35 -3.42 22.51
N SER A 24 -7.59 -2.52 23.16
CA SER A 24 -7.15 -1.27 22.53
C SER A 24 -6.15 -1.53 21.39
N LEU A 25 -5.24 -2.51 21.56
CA LEU A 25 -4.32 -2.92 20.50
C LEU A 25 -5.09 -3.54 19.33
N VAL A 26 -6.05 -4.42 19.60
CA VAL A 26 -6.90 -5.00 18.54
C VAL A 26 -7.65 -3.89 17.80
N ALA A 27 -8.26 -2.94 18.50
CA ALA A 27 -9.00 -1.85 17.85
C ALA A 27 -8.10 -0.94 16.97
N VAL A 28 -6.84 -0.77 17.33
CA VAL A 28 -5.87 0.05 16.57
C VAL A 28 -5.23 -0.73 15.42
N LEU A 29 -4.86 -1.98 15.63
CA LEU A 29 -4.10 -2.79 14.68
C LEU A 29 -4.98 -3.56 13.71
N CYS A 30 -6.21 -3.91 14.12
CA CYS A 30 -7.16 -4.66 13.33
C CYS A 30 -8.29 -3.73 12.86
N PRO A 31 -8.43 -3.52 11.53
CA PRO A 31 -9.60 -2.86 10.98
C PRO A 31 -10.90 -3.56 11.42
N ILE A 32 -11.94 -2.78 11.68
CA ILE A 32 -13.26 -3.34 12.00
C ILE A 32 -13.97 -3.78 10.72
N LEU A 33 -14.59 -4.95 10.78
CA LEU A 33 -15.43 -5.48 9.72
C LEU A 33 -16.88 -5.12 9.99
N ILE A 34 -17.49 -4.34 9.10
CA ILE A 34 -18.89 -3.92 9.22
C ILE A 34 -19.72 -4.65 8.16
N PRO A 35 -20.77 -5.40 8.55
CA PRO A 35 -21.65 -6.07 7.60
C PRO A 35 -22.35 -5.07 6.68
N ILE A 36 -22.45 -5.41 5.40
CA ILE A 36 -23.29 -4.67 4.45
C ILE A 36 -24.75 -4.88 4.84
N HIS A 37 -25.53 -3.79 4.89
CA HIS A 37 -26.97 -3.88 5.17
C HIS A 37 -27.79 -4.04 3.90
N THR A 38 -27.47 -3.27 2.86
CA THR A 38 -28.05 -3.44 1.52
C THR A 38 -27.02 -3.14 0.46
N LEU A 39 -27.13 -3.81 -0.69
CA LEU A 39 -26.23 -3.63 -1.84
C LEU A 39 -27.02 -3.29 -3.11
N ASP A 40 -26.78 -2.11 -3.68
CA ASP A 40 -27.31 -1.71 -5.00
C ASP A 40 -26.17 -1.66 -6.01
N LYS A 41 -26.12 -2.67 -6.89
CA LYS A 41 -25.08 -2.85 -7.91
C LYS A 41 -25.29 -1.98 -9.16
N THR A 42 -26.31 -1.12 -9.19
CA THR A 42 -26.56 -0.23 -10.33
C THR A 42 -25.39 0.74 -10.52
N ILE A 43 -24.69 0.62 -11.65
CA ILE A 43 -23.54 1.47 -11.95
C ILE A 43 -24.01 2.78 -12.58
N LEU A 44 -23.65 3.89 -11.92
CA LEU A 44 -23.95 5.24 -12.38
C LEU A 44 -22.72 6.15 -12.28
N LYS A 45 -22.74 7.22 -13.06
CA LYS A 45 -21.76 8.32 -12.97
C LYS A 45 -22.53 9.60 -12.68
N LEU A 46 -22.36 10.14 -11.48
CA LEU A 46 -23.07 11.38 -11.13
C LEU A 46 -22.48 12.59 -11.87
N PRO A 47 -23.30 13.63 -12.11
CA PRO A 47 -22.80 14.91 -12.61
C PRO A 47 -21.61 15.40 -11.77
N ARG A 48 -20.57 15.89 -12.44
CA ARG A 48 -19.33 16.42 -11.84
C ARG A 48 -18.43 15.39 -11.13
N GLN A 49 -18.78 14.11 -11.13
CA GLN A 49 -17.88 13.06 -10.65
C GLN A 49 -17.03 12.51 -11.79
N THR A 50 -15.75 12.27 -11.51
CA THR A 50 -14.80 11.71 -12.49
C THR A 50 -14.89 10.19 -12.61
N HIS A 51 -15.50 9.50 -11.64
CA HIS A 51 -15.53 8.05 -11.53
C HIS A 51 -16.97 7.49 -11.60
N TYR A 52 -17.08 6.21 -11.94
CA TYR A 52 -18.31 5.42 -11.83
C TYR A 52 -18.46 4.87 -10.42
N ARG A 53 -19.70 4.66 -9.97
CA ARG A 53 -19.99 4.10 -8.66
C ARG A 53 -21.26 3.25 -8.64
N ALA A 54 -21.34 2.38 -7.64
CA ALA A 54 -22.54 1.71 -7.15
C ALA A 54 -22.81 2.14 -5.69
N SER A 55 -23.86 1.62 -5.05
CA SER A 55 -24.26 2.08 -3.71
C SER A 55 -24.37 0.93 -2.72
N PHE A 56 -24.14 1.23 -1.44
CA PHE A 56 -24.38 0.30 -0.34
C PHE A 56 -24.93 1.05 0.87
N SER A 57 -25.55 0.33 1.79
CA SER A 57 -25.89 0.86 3.11
C SER A 57 -25.30 0.04 4.25
N LEU A 58 -25.18 0.68 5.42
CA LEU A 58 -24.79 0.05 6.68
C LEU A 58 -25.77 0.45 7.78
N LYS A 59 -25.83 -0.35 8.85
CA LYS A 59 -26.49 0.03 10.11
C LYS A 59 -25.50 0.66 11.07
N ILE A 60 -25.95 1.68 11.79
CA ILE A 60 -25.24 2.28 12.91
C ILE A 60 -25.62 1.50 14.17
N VAL A 61 -24.63 0.82 14.74
CA VAL A 61 -24.74 0.07 16.01
C VAL A 61 -23.73 0.63 17.03
N ALA A 62 -23.75 0.15 18.27
CA ALA A 62 -22.88 0.72 19.32
C ALA A 62 -21.39 0.62 18.95
N GLU A 63 -21.01 -0.50 18.34
CA GLU A 63 -19.64 -0.90 18.03
C GLU A 63 -19.00 -0.05 16.92
N ASN A 64 -19.80 0.45 15.97
CA ASN A 64 -19.29 1.18 14.81
C ASN A 64 -19.65 2.68 14.80
N ARG A 65 -20.46 3.15 15.76
CA ARG A 65 -21.00 4.52 15.80
C ARG A 65 -19.92 5.59 15.74
N SER A 66 -18.77 5.37 16.37
CA SER A 66 -17.69 6.36 16.47
C SER A 66 -16.91 6.55 15.16
N ILE A 67 -16.95 5.58 14.25
CA ILE A 67 -16.13 5.59 13.03
C ILE A 67 -16.93 5.91 11.75
N LEU A 68 -18.25 5.70 11.78
CA LEU A 68 -19.15 5.94 10.65
C LEU A 68 -19.39 7.44 10.46
N GLN A 69 -18.57 8.05 9.61
CA GLN A 69 -18.66 9.48 9.25
C GLN A 69 -18.56 9.68 7.74
N ARG A 70 -19.17 10.76 7.23
CA ARG A 70 -19.05 11.15 5.82
C ARG A 70 -17.58 11.31 5.43
N GLY A 71 -17.21 10.75 4.28
CA GLY A 71 -15.85 10.75 3.75
C GLY A 71 -14.99 9.59 4.23
N ARG A 72 -15.38 8.85 5.29
CA ARG A 72 -14.67 7.65 5.73
C ARG A 72 -14.62 6.64 4.58
N THR A 73 -13.43 6.12 4.33
CA THR A 73 -13.20 5.08 3.32
C THR A 73 -12.99 3.74 3.98
N GLY A 74 -13.36 2.68 3.27
CA GLY A 74 -13.08 1.30 3.64
C GLY A 74 -12.81 0.46 2.40
N LYS A 75 -12.55 -0.83 2.62
CA LYS A 75 -12.34 -1.83 1.57
C LYS A 75 -13.36 -2.93 1.73
N PHE A 76 -13.97 -3.36 0.64
CA PHE A 76 -14.85 -4.53 0.67
C PHE A 76 -14.01 -5.80 0.69
N VAL A 77 -14.28 -6.68 1.63
CA VAL A 77 -13.57 -7.94 1.83
C VAL A 77 -14.55 -9.12 1.88
N PRO A 78 -14.19 -10.31 1.37
CA PRO A 78 -15.07 -11.46 1.34
C PRO A 78 -15.48 -11.94 2.74
N ALA A 79 -16.72 -12.41 2.88
CA ALA A 79 -17.19 -13.05 4.11
C ALA A 79 -16.32 -14.24 4.55
N ALA A 80 -15.74 -14.97 3.59
CA ALA A 80 -14.85 -16.10 3.88
C ALA A 80 -13.61 -15.68 4.69
N TYR A 81 -13.06 -14.48 4.46
CA TYR A 81 -11.97 -13.93 5.27
C TYR A 81 -12.44 -13.57 6.68
N ALA A 82 -13.56 -12.84 6.78
CA ALA A 82 -14.13 -12.39 8.05
C ALA A 82 -14.46 -13.56 9.00
N ASN A 83 -14.94 -14.67 8.45
CA ASN A 83 -15.36 -15.84 9.20
C ASN A 83 -14.24 -16.87 9.41
N GLY A 84 -13.01 -16.58 8.96
CA GLY A 84 -11.86 -17.47 9.07
C GLY A 84 -11.91 -18.72 8.16
N ALA A 85 -12.87 -18.79 7.23
CA ALA A 85 -12.94 -19.86 6.23
C ALA A 85 -11.84 -19.75 5.16
N SER A 86 -11.29 -18.56 4.96
CA SER A 86 -10.10 -18.29 4.17
C SER A 86 -9.11 -17.48 5.01
N PRO A 87 -7.83 -17.87 5.10
CA PRO A 87 -6.81 -17.05 5.74
C PRO A 87 -6.40 -15.84 4.88
N LEU A 88 -6.79 -15.81 3.60
CA LEU A 88 -6.33 -14.80 2.65
C LEU A 88 -7.26 -13.58 2.63
N TRP A 89 -6.67 -12.44 2.96
CA TRP A 89 -7.27 -11.13 2.76
C TRP A 89 -7.29 -10.77 1.27
N LYS A 90 -8.41 -10.21 0.78
CA LYS A 90 -8.55 -9.70 -0.60
C LYS A 90 -9.44 -8.46 -0.64
N GLU A 91 -8.99 -7.40 -1.31
CA GLU A 91 -9.82 -6.23 -1.64
C GLU A 91 -10.67 -6.51 -2.88
N ILE A 92 -12.01 -6.45 -2.74
CA ILE A 92 -12.95 -6.58 -3.86
C ILE A 92 -13.15 -5.22 -4.55
N ALA A 93 -13.40 -4.17 -3.76
CA ALA A 93 -13.61 -2.80 -4.19
C ALA A 93 -13.36 -1.82 -3.01
N LYS A 94 -13.37 -0.51 -3.28
CA LYS A 94 -13.37 0.52 -2.24
C LYS A 94 -14.77 0.98 -1.90
N GLY A 95 -14.98 1.29 -0.63
CA GLY A 95 -16.16 1.97 -0.13
C GLY A 95 -15.83 3.39 0.34
N ARG A 96 -16.78 4.31 0.20
CA ARG A 96 -16.75 5.60 0.89
C ARG A 96 -18.13 5.94 1.42
N ILE A 97 -18.21 6.37 2.67
CA ILE A 97 -19.45 6.87 3.26
C ILE A 97 -19.78 8.24 2.67
N ILE A 98 -20.97 8.40 2.11
CA ILE A 98 -21.42 9.67 1.50
C ILE A 98 -22.47 10.38 2.34
N LYS A 99 -23.24 9.65 3.15
CA LYS A 99 -24.25 10.20 4.06
C LYS A 99 -24.39 9.33 5.30
N VAL A 100 -24.57 9.97 6.46
CA VAL A 100 -24.90 9.33 7.74
C VAL A 100 -26.23 9.90 8.20
N ASP A 101 -27.21 9.04 8.44
CA ASP A 101 -28.53 9.41 8.95
C ASP A 101 -28.72 8.86 10.36
N LYS A 102 -28.65 9.76 11.34
CA LYS A 102 -28.80 9.42 12.76
C LYS A 102 -30.25 9.12 13.14
N SER A 103 -31.24 9.62 12.38
CA SER A 103 -32.65 9.40 12.69
C SER A 103 -33.09 7.97 12.39
N THR A 104 -32.51 7.38 11.34
CA THR A 104 -32.79 6.00 10.91
C THR A 104 -31.68 5.01 11.29
N ASN A 105 -30.66 5.47 12.05
CA ASN A 105 -29.43 4.73 12.35
C ASN A 105 -28.84 4.03 11.11
N SER A 106 -28.76 4.75 9.99
CA SER A 106 -28.33 4.21 8.72
C SER A 106 -27.23 5.05 8.06
N VAL A 107 -26.44 4.39 7.23
CA VAL A 107 -25.39 5.02 6.43
C VAL A 107 -25.63 4.66 4.98
N LEU A 108 -25.42 5.64 4.09
CA LEU A 108 -25.32 5.43 2.65
C LEU A 108 -23.88 5.65 2.22
N GLY A 109 -23.36 4.73 1.42
CA GLY A 109 -22.02 4.80 0.85
C GLY A 109 -22.00 4.54 -0.65
N GLU A 110 -20.85 4.86 -1.25
CA GLU A 110 -20.52 4.60 -2.64
C GLU A 110 -19.45 3.50 -2.76
N ILE A 111 -19.60 2.65 -3.76
CA ILE A 111 -18.66 1.60 -4.14
C ILE A 111 -17.92 2.05 -5.40
N TYR A 112 -16.59 1.98 -5.40
CA TYR A 112 -15.77 2.39 -6.54
C TYR A 112 -14.46 1.59 -6.60
N THR A 113 -13.85 1.51 -7.78
CA THR A 113 -12.56 0.82 -8.00
C THR A 113 -11.44 1.78 -8.42
N GLY A 114 -11.70 3.09 -8.46
CA GLY A 114 -10.72 4.07 -8.96
C GLY A 114 -10.34 3.90 -10.44
N GLY A 115 -11.01 2.98 -11.15
CA GLY A 115 -10.75 2.60 -12.53
C GLY A 115 -11.93 2.85 -13.46
N THR A 116 -12.04 2.02 -14.49
CA THR A 116 -13.09 2.11 -15.51
C THR A 116 -14.42 1.56 -15.03
N ARG A 117 -15.50 1.87 -15.76
CA ARG A 117 -16.83 1.26 -15.56
C ARG A 117 -16.78 -0.27 -15.56
N ASN A 118 -15.97 -0.86 -16.45
CA ASN A 118 -15.86 -2.31 -16.61
C ASN A 118 -15.18 -2.96 -15.40
N GLN A 119 -14.13 -2.33 -14.86
CA GLN A 119 -13.47 -2.80 -13.63
C GLN A 119 -14.43 -2.77 -12.45
N LEU A 120 -15.23 -1.70 -12.30
CA LEU A 120 -16.28 -1.66 -11.28
C LEU A 120 -17.31 -2.78 -11.48
N ALA A 121 -17.75 -3.02 -12.73
CA ALA A 121 -18.70 -4.09 -13.02
C ALA A 121 -18.17 -5.47 -12.62
N GLN A 122 -16.89 -5.76 -12.90
CA GLN A 122 -16.24 -7.00 -12.49
C GLN A 122 -16.21 -7.15 -10.96
N SER A 123 -15.78 -6.13 -10.23
CA SER A 123 -15.80 -6.16 -8.76
C SER A 123 -17.22 -6.36 -8.18
N LEU A 124 -18.25 -5.81 -8.82
CA LEU A 124 -19.64 -5.99 -8.38
C LEU A 124 -20.21 -7.38 -8.67
N VAL A 125 -19.64 -8.12 -9.62
CA VAL A 125 -19.97 -9.55 -9.79
C VAL A 125 -19.50 -10.34 -8.58
N GLU A 126 -18.29 -10.05 -8.09
CA GLU A 126 -17.71 -10.71 -6.92
C GLU A 126 -18.39 -10.29 -5.61
N LEU A 127 -18.66 -9.00 -5.41
CA LEU A 127 -19.19 -8.45 -4.16
C LEU A 127 -20.59 -8.97 -3.82
N GLN A 128 -20.76 -9.54 -2.63
CA GLN A 128 -22.04 -10.02 -2.11
C GLN A 128 -22.53 -9.16 -0.95
N GLU A 129 -23.83 -9.21 -0.65
CA GLU A 129 -24.40 -8.52 0.52
C GLU A 129 -23.94 -9.16 1.85
N THR A 130 -23.50 -10.41 1.82
CA THR A 130 -22.89 -11.10 2.97
C THR A 130 -21.47 -10.66 3.28
N ASP A 131 -20.84 -9.89 2.38
CA ASP A 131 -19.48 -9.39 2.57
C ASP A 131 -19.44 -8.22 3.55
N PHE A 132 -18.22 -7.79 3.88
CA PHE A 132 -17.98 -6.75 4.87
C PHE A 132 -17.29 -5.55 4.22
N ILE A 133 -17.55 -4.36 4.78
CA ILE A 133 -16.65 -3.23 4.60
C ILE A 133 -15.69 -3.18 5.79
N GLU A 134 -14.41 -3.35 5.48
CA GLU A 134 -13.28 -3.21 6.39
C GLU A 134 -12.91 -1.73 6.53
N ILE A 135 -12.90 -1.20 7.76
CA ILE A 135 -12.55 0.19 8.06
C ILE A 135 -11.41 0.23 9.08
N ASP A 136 -10.30 0.86 8.70
CA ASP A 136 -9.23 1.22 9.63
C ASP A 136 -9.72 2.32 10.56
N GLN A 137 -9.87 1.98 11.84
CA GLN A 137 -10.48 2.83 12.86
C GLN A 137 -9.62 4.05 13.16
N TYR A 138 -8.30 3.85 13.24
CA TYR A 138 -7.33 4.85 13.70
C TYR A 138 -6.24 5.18 12.65
N GLY A 139 -6.27 4.55 11.48
CA GLY A 139 -5.30 4.78 10.41
C GLY A 139 -3.93 4.13 10.66
N ALA A 140 -3.86 3.17 11.59
CA ALA A 140 -2.62 2.53 12.01
C ALA A 140 -2.36 1.20 11.28
N ALA A 141 -3.41 0.43 10.98
CA ALA A 141 -3.29 -0.91 10.42
C ALA A 141 -2.47 -0.93 9.11
N ALA A 142 -2.72 0.03 8.21
CA ALA A 142 -1.98 0.12 6.96
C ALA A 142 -0.48 0.44 7.15
N LYS A 143 -0.13 1.24 8.17
CA LYS A 143 1.26 1.58 8.49
C LYS A 143 1.99 0.39 9.11
N VAL A 144 1.31 -0.32 10.01
CA VAL A 144 1.85 -1.54 10.63
C VAL A 144 2.07 -2.62 9.57
N LEU A 145 1.13 -2.80 8.64
CA LEU A 145 1.30 -3.72 7.52
C LEU A 145 2.53 -3.36 6.66
N SER A 146 2.76 -2.08 6.37
CA SER A 146 3.96 -1.61 5.64
C SER A 146 5.24 -1.96 6.39
N GLY A 147 5.30 -1.65 7.69
CA GLY A 147 6.47 -1.96 8.52
C GLY A 147 6.73 -3.46 8.66
N LEU A 148 5.68 -4.28 8.73
CA LEU A 148 5.81 -5.75 8.75
C LEU A 148 6.29 -6.31 7.41
N ALA A 149 5.83 -5.76 6.28
CA ALA A 149 6.32 -6.14 4.97
C ALA A 149 7.82 -5.83 4.83
N GLU A 150 8.23 -4.61 5.21
CA GLU A 150 9.64 -4.21 5.25
C GLU A 150 10.47 -5.13 6.15
N TYR A 151 9.99 -5.43 7.36
CA TYR A 151 10.68 -6.33 8.29
C TYR A 151 10.91 -7.72 7.66
N HIS A 152 9.88 -8.30 7.03
CA HIS A 152 10.03 -9.62 6.40
C HIS A 152 10.88 -9.58 5.13
N LEU A 153 10.91 -8.48 4.39
CA LEU A 153 11.85 -8.30 3.29
C LEU A 153 13.30 -8.34 3.80
N VAL A 154 13.59 -7.67 4.92
CA VAL A 154 14.91 -7.70 5.57
C VAL A 154 15.26 -9.12 5.98
N GLU A 155 14.38 -9.82 6.72
CA GLU A 155 14.63 -11.21 7.14
C GLU A 155 14.91 -12.14 5.96
N MET A 156 14.17 -11.99 4.85
CA MET A 156 14.37 -12.79 3.64
C MET A 156 15.71 -12.50 2.98
N ALA A 157 16.11 -11.24 2.88
CA ALA A 157 17.38 -10.84 2.32
C ALA A 157 18.56 -11.30 3.19
N GLU A 158 18.49 -11.12 4.50
CA GLU A 158 19.51 -11.61 5.44
C GLU A 158 19.64 -13.14 5.36
N SER A 159 18.52 -13.86 5.25
CA SER A 159 18.52 -15.32 5.05
C SER A 159 19.13 -15.74 3.71
N ALA A 160 19.07 -14.88 2.69
CA ALA A 160 19.71 -15.08 1.38
C ALA A 160 21.17 -14.58 1.32
N GLY A 161 21.74 -14.21 2.47
CA GLY A 161 23.16 -13.83 2.61
C GLY A 161 23.47 -12.37 2.29
N TYR A 162 22.46 -11.49 2.31
CA TYR A 162 22.67 -10.04 2.18
C TYR A 162 22.92 -9.41 3.56
N GLU A 163 23.81 -8.42 3.62
CA GLU A 163 23.79 -7.44 4.72
C GLU A 163 22.79 -6.33 4.35
N VAL A 164 21.88 -6.00 5.28
CA VAL A 164 20.80 -5.04 5.00
C VAL A 164 20.88 -3.86 5.97
N ARG A 165 20.87 -2.63 5.42
CA ARG A 165 20.85 -1.38 6.20
C ARG A 165 19.60 -0.59 5.86
N ARG A 166 18.74 -0.35 6.86
CA ARG A 166 17.57 0.53 6.73
C ARG A 166 18.00 2.00 6.72
N MET A 167 17.52 2.77 5.76
CA MET A 167 17.76 4.20 5.70
C MET A 167 16.97 4.95 6.79
N PRO A 168 17.52 6.05 7.34
CA PRO A 168 16.82 6.83 8.35
C PRO A 168 15.60 7.53 7.74
N GLU A 169 14.44 7.40 8.40
CA GLU A 169 13.19 8.09 8.02
C GLU A 169 13.33 9.61 8.15
N ASP A 170 14.01 10.08 9.19
CA ASP A 170 14.31 11.51 9.39
C ASP A 170 15.82 11.74 9.49
N MET A 171 16.41 12.27 8.42
CA MET A 171 17.83 12.66 8.43
C MET A 171 17.99 14.11 8.87
N ALA A 172 18.77 14.33 9.93
CA ALA A 172 19.13 15.67 10.35
C ALA A 172 19.90 16.39 9.23
N ARG A 173 19.44 17.60 8.84
CA ARG A 173 19.96 18.34 7.68
C ARG A 173 21.48 18.59 7.69
N HIS A 174 22.09 18.65 8.87
CA HIS A 174 23.53 18.87 9.03
C HIS A 174 24.35 17.59 8.84
N LEU A 175 23.72 16.41 8.93
CA LEU A 175 24.36 15.10 8.73
C LEU A 175 24.25 14.61 7.29
N GLY A 176 23.34 15.20 6.50
CA GLY A 176 23.20 14.85 5.09
C GLY A 176 21.85 15.23 4.51
N ARG A 177 21.46 14.48 3.47
CA ARG A 177 20.21 14.66 2.74
C ARG A 177 19.35 13.41 2.86
N TYR A 178 18.04 13.63 2.83
CA TYR A 178 17.06 12.56 2.77
C TYR A 178 17.39 11.56 1.65
N ARG A 179 17.37 10.27 1.98
CA ARG A 179 17.55 9.18 1.02
C ARG A 179 16.18 8.84 0.45
N ASN A 180 16.03 8.88 -0.86
CA ASN A 180 14.76 8.59 -1.53
C ASN A 180 14.60 7.09 -1.84
N PHE A 181 15.17 6.25 -0.98
CA PHE A 181 15.09 4.79 -1.02
C PHE A 181 15.09 4.24 0.42
N ASP A 182 14.48 3.09 0.65
CA ASP A 182 14.28 2.55 2.00
C ASP A 182 15.48 1.77 2.57
N PHE A 183 16.25 1.06 1.73
CA PHE A 183 17.34 0.20 2.18
C PHE A 183 18.59 0.22 1.29
N GLU A 184 19.75 -0.04 1.88
CA GLU A 184 20.94 -0.52 1.17
C GLU A 184 21.10 -2.01 1.44
N PHE A 185 21.19 -2.81 0.39
CA PHE A 185 21.50 -4.23 0.47
C PHE A 185 22.92 -4.42 -0.04
N GLU A 186 23.69 -5.30 0.61
CA GLU A 186 25.07 -5.57 0.27
C GLU A 186 25.31 -7.09 0.16
N LYS A 187 25.92 -7.52 -0.95
CA LYS A 187 26.31 -8.93 -1.19
C LYS A 187 27.54 -8.97 -2.09
N GLY A 188 28.55 -9.75 -1.69
CA GLY A 188 29.80 -9.87 -2.47
C GLY A 188 30.57 -8.54 -2.65
N GLY A 189 30.40 -7.58 -1.74
CA GLY A 189 31.00 -6.24 -1.83
C GLY A 189 30.29 -5.27 -2.77
N GLU A 190 29.21 -5.69 -3.43
CA GLU A 190 28.33 -4.81 -4.19
C GLU A 190 27.19 -4.31 -3.31
N VAL A 191 26.88 -3.01 -3.42
CA VAL A 191 25.78 -2.37 -2.69
C VAL A 191 24.72 -1.89 -3.67
N LYS A 192 23.45 -2.25 -3.43
CA LYS A 192 22.29 -1.74 -4.20
C LYS A 192 21.28 -1.08 -3.29
N ARG A 193 20.71 0.02 -3.78
CA ARG A 193 19.64 0.79 -3.14
C ARG A 193 18.30 0.16 -3.49
N VAL A 194 17.53 -0.22 -2.48
CA VAL A 194 16.23 -0.89 -2.63
C VAL A 194 15.13 0.03 -2.12
N GLU A 195 14.13 0.28 -2.96
CA GLU A 195 12.91 1.02 -2.60
C GLU A 195 11.75 0.05 -2.46
N VAL A 196 11.08 0.05 -1.31
CA VAL A 196 9.95 -0.82 -1.02
C VAL A 196 8.65 -0.12 -1.37
N LYS A 197 7.77 -0.86 -2.05
CA LYS A 197 6.46 -0.38 -2.49
C LYS A 197 5.40 -1.46 -2.29
N SER A 198 4.15 -1.09 -2.51
CA SER A 198 3.01 -2.00 -2.50
C SER A 198 2.35 -2.06 -3.86
N LEU A 199 1.47 -3.02 -4.05
CA LEU A 199 0.51 -3.00 -5.16
C LEU A 199 -0.52 -1.88 -5.00
N TRP A 200 -1.22 -1.58 -6.09
CA TRP A 200 -2.37 -0.68 -6.07
C TRP A 200 -3.61 -1.41 -5.55
N GLY A 201 -4.12 -1.04 -4.37
CA GLY A 201 -5.18 -1.80 -3.68
C GLY A 201 -6.43 -2.11 -4.51
N THR A 202 -6.87 -1.19 -5.38
CA THR A 202 -8.05 -1.42 -6.24
C THR A 202 -7.80 -2.24 -7.48
N ASN A 203 -6.55 -2.37 -7.87
CA ASN A 203 -6.17 -3.23 -8.97
C ASN A 203 -4.77 -3.78 -8.70
N THR A 204 -4.76 -4.94 -8.08
CA THR A 204 -3.55 -5.59 -7.61
C THR A 204 -2.67 -6.08 -8.75
N THR A 205 -3.05 -5.93 -10.02
CA THR A 205 -2.17 -6.21 -11.17
C THR A 205 -1.11 -5.12 -11.39
N TYR A 206 -1.26 -3.94 -10.78
CA TYR A 206 -0.33 -2.83 -10.92
C TYR A 206 0.45 -2.59 -9.63
N ALA A 207 1.75 -2.29 -9.77
CA ALA A 207 2.53 -1.76 -8.67
C ALA A 207 2.12 -0.31 -8.37
N ARG A 208 2.33 0.18 -7.15
CA ARG A 208 2.10 1.58 -6.78
C ARG A 208 3.44 2.24 -6.42
N LEU A 209 4.18 2.69 -7.43
CA LEU A 209 5.52 3.26 -7.31
C LEU A 209 5.51 4.76 -7.02
N ILE A 210 4.71 5.15 -6.01
CA ILE A 210 4.46 6.55 -5.67
C ILE A 210 5.47 7.06 -4.63
N HIS A 211 5.92 8.30 -4.81
CA HIS A 211 6.67 9.10 -3.84
C HIS A 211 6.01 10.47 -3.61
N SER A 212 6.47 11.21 -2.60
CA SER A 212 5.98 12.56 -2.32
C SER A 212 6.38 13.56 -3.41
N ARG A 213 5.49 14.52 -3.71
CA ARG A 213 5.85 15.70 -4.51
C ARG A 213 6.55 16.70 -3.61
N THR A 214 7.60 17.34 -4.11
CA THR A 214 8.28 18.43 -3.38
C THR A 214 7.91 19.77 -4.00
N ALA A 215 7.87 20.83 -3.17
CA ALA A 215 7.67 22.17 -3.67
C ALA A 215 8.78 22.57 -4.65
N LYS A 216 8.39 23.22 -5.76
CA LYS A 216 9.33 23.72 -6.76
C LYS A 216 10.26 24.77 -6.13
N PRO A 217 11.59 24.61 -6.24
CA PRO A 217 12.53 25.63 -5.78
C PRO A 217 12.26 27.00 -6.44
N LYS A 218 12.48 28.09 -5.68
CA LYS A 218 12.30 29.46 -6.17
C LYS A 218 13.32 29.80 -7.28
N GLY A 219 12.88 30.59 -8.27
CA GLY A 219 13.72 31.05 -9.39
C GLY A 219 13.80 30.05 -10.56
N PRO A 220 14.42 30.45 -11.69
CA PRO A 220 14.57 29.59 -12.87
C PRO A 220 15.51 28.42 -12.59
N MET A 221 15.28 27.26 -13.22
CA MET A 221 16.00 25.99 -12.97
C MET A 221 17.53 26.12 -13.10
N ARG A 222 18.01 26.97 -14.02
CA ARG A 222 19.44 27.26 -14.20
C ARG A 222 20.11 27.85 -12.96
N LYS A 223 19.34 28.45 -12.06
CA LYS A 223 19.82 29.01 -10.78
C LYS A 223 19.67 28.06 -9.61
N TRP A 224 19.04 26.89 -9.81
CA TRP A 224 18.92 25.92 -8.74
C TRP A 224 20.30 25.37 -8.38
N THR A 225 20.51 25.06 -7.10
CA THR A 225 21.68 24.29 -6.68
C THR A 225 21.55 22.85 -7.17
N LYS A 226 22.66 22.11 -7.21
CA LYS A 226 22.63 20.65 -7.48
C LYS A 226 21.66 19.95 -6.51
N SER A 227 21.75 20.30 -5.21
CA SER A 227 20.85 19.79 -4.17
C SER A 227 19.37 19.99 -4.48
N GLN A 228 18.99 21.18 -4.95
CA GLN A 228 17.61 21.48 -5.28
C GLN A 228 17.10 20.67 -6.48
N ARG A 229 17.93 20.44 -7.49
CA ARG A 229 17.58 19.59 -8.64
C ARG A 229 17.42 18.12 -8.23
N ASP A 230 18.37 17.62 -7.45
CA ASP A 230 18.38 16.21 -7.02
C ASP A 230 17.13 15.88 -6.19
N ASN A 231 16.71 16.79 -5.31
CA ASN A 231 15.59 16.58 -4.39
C ASN A 231 14.23 17.07 -4.91
N TYR A 232 14.15 17.74 -6.06
CA TYR A 232 12.86 18.18 -6.60
C TYR A 232 12.13 17.07 -7.35
N TYR A 233 10.91 16.75 -6.91
CA TYR A 233 9.95 15.81 -7.52
C TYR A 233 8.73 16.57 -8.08
N PRO A 234 8.65 16.77 -9.41
CA PRO A 234 7.51 17.45 -10.05
C PRO A 234 6.23 16.62 -10.02
N THR A 235 6.38 15.30 -9.98
CA THR A 235 5.34 14.27 -9.98
C THR A 235 5.49 13.40 -8.72
N SER A 236 4.44 12.67 -8.38
CA SER A 236 4.46 11.69 -7.30
C SER A 236 5.03 10.34 -7.74
N SER A 237 5.78 10.26 -8.85
CA SER A 237 6.51 9.04 -9.26
C SER A 237 7.91 9.00 -8.64
N CYS A 238 8.50 7.81 -8.53
CA CYS A 238 9.92 7.63 -8.22
C CYS A 238 10.81 8.01 -9.42
N LYS A 239 12.05 8.46 -9.17
CA LYS A 239 13.07 8.71 -10.20
C LYS A 239 13.89 7.45 -10.40
N PHE A 240 14.22 7.05 -11.63
CA PHE A 240 15.06 5.87 -11.85
C PHE A 240 16.40 5.95 -11.09
N ALA A 241 17.08 7.10 -11.14
CA ALA A 241 18.42 7.25 -10.58
C ALA A 241 18.52 7.19 -9.05
N THR A 242 17.41 7.21 -8.30
CA THR A 242 17.47 7.28 -6.82
C THR A 242 17.56 5.93 -6.12
N GLN A 243 17.24 4.85 -6.83
CA GLN A 243 17.29 3.48 -6.34
C GLN A 243 17.77 2.56 -7.47
N ASP A 244 18.17 1.34 -7.14
CA ASP A 244 18.66 0.37 -8.12
C ASP A 244 17.64 -0.74 -8.35
N ILE A 245 16.84 -1.05 -7.31
CA ILE A 245 15.82 -2.10 -7.32
C ILE A 245 14.53 -1.58 -6.65
N PHE A 246 13.38 -1.95 -7.20
CA PHE A 246 12.11 -1.89 -6.48
C PHE A 246 11.77 -3.25 -5.90
N ALA A 247 11.32 -3.28 -4.65
CA ALA A 247 10.71 -4.44 -4.01
C ALA A 247 9.23 -4.15 -3.75
N VAL A 248 8.33 -4.81 -4.48
CA VAL A 248 6.88 -4.59 -4.38
C VAL A 248 6.24 -5.73 -3.59
N SER A 249 5.74 -5.42 -2.39
CA SER A 249 4.98 -6.38 -1.58
C SER A 249 3.72 -6.83 -2.33
N GLN A 250 3.58 -8.15 -2.47
CA GLN A 250 2.45 -8.82 -3.12
C GLN A 250 1.32 -9.16 -2.13
N PHE A 251 1.42 -8.77 -0.86
CA PHE A 251 0.42 -9.08 0.18
C PHE A 251 -1.02 -8.77 -0.26
N LEU A 252 -1.26 -7.64 -0.94
CA LEU A 252 -2.61 -7.28 -1.40
C LEU A 252 -3.18 -8.25 -2.45
N ARG A 253 -2.32 -9.01 -3.14
CA ARG A 253 -2.68 -10.01 -4.14
C ARG A 253 -2.73 -11.41 -3.53
N THR A 254 -1.77 -11.77 -2.68
CA THR A 254 -1.58 -13.16 -2.22
C THR A 254 -1.99 -13.40 -0.78
N GLY A 255 -2.19 -12.34 0.03
CA GLY A 255 -2.40 -12.41 1.46
C GLY A 255 -1.15 -12.81 2.27
N ASN A 256 -0.03 -13.10 1.62
CA ASN A 256 1.22 -13.49 2.29
C ASN A 256 2.16 -12.29 2.38
N ILE A 257 2.60 -11.98 3.61
CA ILE A 257 3.46 -10.83 3.91
C ILE A 257 4.89 -10.99 3.34
N ARG A 258 5.28 -12.23 3.04
CA ARG A 258 6.62 -12.59 2.52
C ARG A 258 6.71 -12.59 1.00
N ASP A 259 5.59 -12.39 0.30
CA ASP A 259 5.64 -12.40 -1.16
C ASP A 259 6.02 -11.02 -1.69
N PHE A 260 7.07 -10.97 -2.51
CA PHE A 260 7.58 -9.76 -3.16
C PHE A 260 7.77 -10.00 -4.66
N ALA A 261 7.65 -8.92 -5.44
CA ALA A 261 8.11 -8.85 -6.81
C ALA A 261 9.23 -7.81 -6.90
N PHE A 262 10.28 -8.13 -7.65
CA PHE A 262 11.47 -7.27 -7.77
C PHE A 262 11.63 -6.76 -9.20
N ALA A 263 12.12 -5.54 -9.38
CA ALA A 263 12.41 -4.99 -10.70
C ALA A 263 13.61 -4.03 -10.67
N ARG A 264 14.38 -3.96 -11.75
CA ARG A 264 15.44 -2.95 -11.89
C ARG A 264 14.83 -1.56 -12.03
N SER A 265 15.47 -0.58 -11.41
CA SER A 265 15.09 0.82 -11.59
C SER A 265 15.76 1.43 -12.82
N LEU A 266 15.44 0.89 -13.99
CA LEU A 266 15.93 1.37 -15.28
C LEU A 266 14.78 1.54 -16.28
N PRO A 267 14.90 2.40 -17.30
CA PRO A 267 13.89 2.53 -18.36
C PRO A 267 13.83 1.34 -19.31
N ASP A 268 12.63 0.96 -19.73
CA ASP A 268 12.37 -0.11 -20.71
C ASP A 268 12.91 0.16 -22.12
N ASP A 269 13.11 1.44 -22.47
CA ASP A 269 13.74 1.86 -23.72
C ASP A 269 15.28 1.85 -23.68
N GLU A 270 15.87 1.70 -22.49
CA GLU A 270 17.33 1.55 -22.32
C GLU A 270 17.72 0.08 -22.11
N CYS A 271 16.85 -0.73 -21.49
CA CYS A 271 17.07 -2.15 -21.32
C CYS A 271 15.77 -2.96 -21.30
N SER A 272 15.80 -4.19 -21.84
CA SER A 272 14.60 -5.03 -22.01
C SER A 272 13.92 -5.47 -20.72
N TYR A 273 14.62 -5.44 -19.58
CA TYR A 273 14.08 -5.70 -18.23
C TYR A 273 13.75 -4.42 -17.44
N GLY A 274 13.76 -3.26 -18.12
CA GLY A 274 13.44 -1.98 -17.53
C GLY A 274 11.93 -1.75 -17.34
N LEU A 275 11.60 -0.72 -16.57
CA LEU A 275 10.24 -0.26 -16.29
C LEU A 275 9.85 0.90 -17.22
N PRO A 276 8.55 1.04 -17.54
CA PRO A 276 8.08 2.10 -18.42
C PRO A 276 8.27 3.48 -17.80
N ARG A 277 8.66 4.45 -18.62
CA ARG A 277 8.78 5.86 -18.22
C ARG A 277 7.42 6.50 -17.93
N ALA A 278 7.42 7.52 -17.07
CA ALA A 278 6.26 8.40 -16.92
C ALA A 278 6.10 9.32 -18.14
N SER A 279 4.88 9.44 -18.67
CA SER A 279 4.61 10.08 -19.97
C SER A 279 5.15 11.51 -20.11
N HIS A 280 5.05 12.33 -19.07
CA HIS A 280 5.49 13.74 -19.08
C HIS A 280 6.80 13.99 -18.30
N HIS A 281 7.40 12.93 -17.76
CA HIS A 281 8.56 13.01 -16.87
C HIS A 281 9.46 11.79 -17.12
N ARG A 282 10.20 11.81 -18.24
CA ARG A 282 10.95 10.64 -18.74
C ARG A 282 12.01 10.13 -17.77
N GLU A 283 12.52 10.98 -16.89
CA GLU A 283 13.46 10.65 -15.81
C GLU A 283 12.80 9.92 -14.62
N HIS A 284 11.47 9.73 -14.66
CA HIS A 284 10.69 9.05 -13.64
C HIS A 284 10.04 7.79 -14.18
N VAL A 285 9.78 6.86 -13.26
CA VAL A 285 9.04 5.62 -13.52
C VAL A 285 7.55 5.92 -13.63
N ASN A 286 6.83 5.17 -14.47
CA ASN A 286 5.38 5.16 -14.42
C ASN A 286 4.90 4.87 -12.97
N GLN A 287 3.84 5.53 -12.51
CA GLN A 287 3.34 5.35 -11.14
C GLN A 287 2.71 3.99 -10.93
N ASN A 288 2.07 3.46 -11.97
CA ASN A 288 1.31 2.23 -11.92
C ASN A 288 1.68 1.30 -13.09
N PRO A 289 2.95 0.85 -13.20
CA PRO A 289 3.31 -0.16 -14.18
C PRO A 289 2.64 -1.49 -13.82
N SER A 290 2.36 -2.33 -14.83
CA SER A 290 1.94 -3.71 -14.58
C SER A 290 3.02 -4.40 -13.75
N CYS A 291 2.60 -5.29 -12.84
CA CYS A 291 3.49 -6.02 -11.93
C CYS A 291 3.21 -7.51 -12.06
N GLN A 292 3.75 -8.14 -13.10
CA GLN A 292 3.58 -9.57 -13.36
C GLN A 292 4.94 -10.27 -13.28
N ILE A 293 5.15 -11.02 -12.20
CA ILE A 293 6.38 -11.81 -12.04
C ILE A 293 6.55 -12.76 -13.24
N GLY A 294 7.75 -12.78 -13.83
CA GLY A 294 8.09 -13.60 -14.98
C GLY A 294 7.78 -12.95 -16.34
N ASP A 295 7.34 -11.69 -16.38
CA ASP A 295 7.12 -10.95 -17.64
C ASP A 295 8.41 -10.40 -18.29
N GLY A 296 9.56 -10.69 -17.68
CA GLY A 296 10.88 -10.18 -18.10
C GLY A 296 11.25 -8.83 -17.47
N THR A 297 10.32 -8.14 -16.82
CA THR A 297 10.56 -6.90 -16.05
C THR A 297 10.52 -7.16 -14.55
N TRP A 298 9.61 -8.02 -14.09
CA TRP A 298 9.44 -8.38 -12.68
C TRP A 298 9.91 -9.79 -12.38
N PHE A 299 10.62 -9.92 -11.27
CA PHE A 299 11.32 -11.13 -10.82
C PHE A 299 10.78 -11.59 -9.47
N ALA A 300 10.87 -12.89 -9.20
CA ALA A 300 10.32 -13.49 -7.98
C ALA A 300 11.27 -13.30 -6.78
N THR A 301 12.56 -13.17 -7.05
CA THR A 301 13.60 -13.07 -6.03
C THR A 301 14.50 -11.87 -6.27
N ILE A 302 15.17 -11.42 -5.21
CA ILE A 302 16.14 -10.34 -5.34
C ILE A 302 17.40 -10.79 -6.09
N ASP A 303 17.81 -12.06 -5.96
CA ASP A 303 18.97 -12.61 -6.66
C ASP A 303 18.79 -12.55 -8.19
N GLU A 304 17.59 -12.88 -8.70
CA GLU A 304 17.25 -12.77 -10.13
C GLU A 304 17.47 -11.36 -10.70
N VAL A 305 17.15 -10.33 -9.92
CA VAL A 305 17.32 -8.93 -10.34
C VAL A 305 18.72 -8.40 -10.00
N TRP A 306 19.42 -9.04 -9.07
CA TRP A 306 20.74 -8.63 -8.62
C TRP A 306 21.77 -8.81 -9.74
N ASP A 307 21.73 -9.93 -10.45
CA ASP A 307 22.77 -10.24 -11.45
C ASP A 307 22.47 -9.66 -12.85
N LEU A 308 21.38 -8.89 -12.99
CA LEU A 308 21.07 -8.23 -14.25
C LEU A 308 22.08 -7.12 -14.56
N PRO A 309 22.52 -7.00 -15.83
CA PRO A 309 23.52 -6.02 -16.23
C PRO A 309 23.06 -4.55 -16.05
#